data_AF-A0A5R9P1A6-F1
#
_entry.id   AF-A0A5R9P1A6-F1
#
_cell.length_a   1.000
_cell.length_b   1.000
_cell.length_c   1.000
_cell.angle_alpha   90.00
_cell.angle_beta   90.00
_cell.angle_gamma   90.00
#
_symmetry.space_group_name_H-M   'P 1'
#
loop_
_entity.id
_entity.type
_entity.pdbx_description
1 polymer ?
#
loop_
_entity_poly.entity_id
_entity_poly.type
_entity_poly.pdbx_seq_one_letter_code
_entity_poly.pdbx_strand_id
1 'polypeptide(L)'
;MSDKTPTDRLLDALKEIIRNQYGMQSIMEEHSDVNAFNYHAKEYYRRMVDSYRSTAFKALEAYKDAAGELSDKELFDRLAYESWQLRPINVPSGGDDYLIHWQVMENQGECEPLLEVGYACCDDPREAVRDAIRNRRQVTRPSERSS
;
A
#
# COMPACT_ATOMS: atom_id res chain seq x y z
N MET A 1 5.27 -9.10 24.96
CA MET A 1 5.12 -7.81 24.26
C MET A 1 4.19 -8.09 23.10
N SER A 2 2.97 -7.53 23.11
CA SER A 2 2.00 -7.78 22.03
C SER A 2 2.47 -7.05 20.79
N ASP A 3 2.66 -7.76 19.68
CA ASP A 3 2.96 -7.12 18.41
C ASP A 3 1.79 -6.20 18.04
N LYS A 4 2.10 -4.92 17.83
CA LYS A 4 1.11 -3.93 17.39
C LYS A 4 0.62 -4.33 16.01
N THR A 5 -0.71 -4.38 15.85
CA THR A 5 -1.31 -4.65 14.55
C THR A 5 -0.90 -3.57 13.54
N PRO A 6 -0.86 -3.87 12.24
CA PRO A 6 -0.52 -2.87 11.23
C PRO A 6 -1.43 -1.62 11.28
N THR A 7 -2.69 -1.81 11.65
CA THR A 7 -3.66 -0.73 11.88
C THR A 7 -3.26 0.16 13.06
N ASP A 8 -2.74 -0.42 14.15
CA ASP A 8 -2.23 0.36 15.29
C ASP A 8 -1.02 1.20 14.91
N ARG A 9 -0.13 0.67 14.06
CA ARG A 9 1.05 1.39 13.55
C ARG A 9 0.63 2.57 12.65
N LEU A 10 -0.39 2.37 11.81
CA LEU A 10 -0.99 3.42 10.99
C LEU A 10 -1.59 4.53 11.85
N LEU A 11 -2.38 4.17 12.87
CA LEU A 11 -3.01 5.11 13.80
C LEU A 11 -1.97 5.90 14.60
N ASP A 12 -0.88 5.28 15.03
CA ASP A 12 0.21 5.95 15.73
C ASP A 12 0.96 6.93 14.81
N ALA A 13 1.24 6.54 13.56
CA ALA A 13 1.81 7.45 12.57
C ALA A 13 0.91 8.67 12.34
N LEU A 14 -0.40 8.48 12.19
CA LEU A 14 -1.38 9.57 12.03
C LEU A 14 -1.43 10.52 13.23
N LYS A 15 -1.20 10.02 14.46
CA LYS A 15 -1.15 10.87 15.66
C LYS A 15 0.10 11.77 15.68
N GLU A 16 1.21 11.37 15.07
CA GLU A 16 2.40 12.22 14.95
C GLU A 16 2.13 13.46 14.09
N ILE A 17 1.31 13.35 13.03
CA ILE A 17 0.92 14.48 12.16
C ILE A 17 0.26 15.62 12.95
N ILE A 18 -0.55 15.27 13.96
CA ILE A 18 -1.33 16.24 14.72
C ILE A 18 -0.43 17.01 15.73
N ARG A 19 0.73 16.46 16.10
CA ARG A 19 1.71 17.11 16.99
C ARG A 19 2.69 17.98 16.21
N ASN A 20 2.20 19.02 15.54
CA ASN A 20 3.10 20.07 15.08
C ASN A 20 3.45 21.02 16.24
N GLN A 21 4.76 21.14 16.50
CA GLN A 21 5.35 22.12 17.40
C GLN A 21 5.22 23.52 16.78
N TYR A 22 4.66 24.46 17.56
CA TYR A 22 4.39 25.87 17.23
C TYR A 22 3.31 26.09 16.16
N GLY A 23 2.11 26.45 16.61
CA GLY A 23 1.02 26.89 15.71
C GLY A 23 1.28 28.28 15.15
N MET A 24 0.66 28.57 14.01
CA MET A 24 0.76 29.87 13.32
C MET A 24 0.44 31.08 14.21
N GLN A 25 -0.38 30.86 15.23
CA GLN A 25 -0.78 31.84 16.23
C GLN A 25 0.42 32.32 17.07
N SER A 26 1.34 31.44 17.46
CA SER A 26 2.56 31.83 18.18
C SER A 26 3.52 32.63 17.30
N ILE A 27 3.60 32.33 16.00
CA ILE A 27 4.44 33.06 15.05
C ILE A 27 3.91 34.49 14.85
N MET A 28 2.58 34.67 14.84
CA MET A 28 1.94 35.98 14.80
C MET A 28 2.19 36.81 16.07
N GLU A 29 2.28 36.16 17.24
CA GLU A 29 2.49 36.81 18.53
C GLU A 29 3.96 37.22 18.76
N GLU A 30 4.93 36.43 18.29
CA GLU A 30 6.37 36.70 18.48
C GLU A 30 6.98 37.67 17.45
N HIS A 31 6.41 37.76 16.26
CA HIS A 31 6.99 38.55 15.17
C HIS A 31 6.04 39.64 14.69
N SER A 32 6.23 40.87 15.19
CA SER A 32 5.51 42.05 14.72
C SER A 32 6.05 42.61 13.41
N ASP A 33 7.28 42.27 13.04
CA ASP A 33 7.90 42.64 11.76
C ASP A 33 7.40 41.73 10.64
N VAL A 34 6.93 42.34 9.55
CA VAL A 34 6.32 41.63 8.41
C VAL A 34 7.31 40.69 7.72
N ASN A 35 8.59 41.04 7.64
CA ASN A 35 9.60 40.19 7.02
C ASN A 35 9.96 39.00 7.90
N ALA A 36 10.08 39.22 9.22
CA ALA A 36 10.29 38.14 10.18
C ALA A 36 9.09 37.19 10.20
N PHE A 37 7.86 37.72 10.26
CA PHE A 37 6.64 36.93 10.16
C PHE A 37 6.60 36.08 8.89
N ASN A 38 6.85 36.69 7.71
CA ASN A 38 6.81 35.99 6.44
C ASN A 38 7.86 34.86 6.35
N TYR A 39 9.06 35.08 6.92
CA TYR A 39 10.10 34.05 6.98
C TYR A 39 9.67 32.86 7.84
N HIS A 40 9.20 33.12 9.06
CA HIS A 40 8.80 32.06 10.00
C HIS A 40 7.51 31.35 9.58
N ALA A 41 6.56 32.06 8.99
CA ALA A 41 5.38 31.51 8.33
C ALA A 41 5.76 30.50 7.24
N LYS A 42 6.69 30.87 6.36
CA LYS A 42 7.15 30.01 5.26
C LYS A 42 7.86 28.77 5.77
N GLU A 43 8.71 28.90 6.78
CA GLU A 43 9.38 27.77 7.42
C GLU A 43 8.40 26.84 8.14
N TYR A 44 7.39 27.38 8.80
CA TYR A 44 6.31 26.60 9.41
C TYR A 44 5.57 25.74 8.37
N TYR A 45 5.12 26.35 7.27
CA TYR A 45 4.44 25.59 6.21
C TYR A 45 5.34 24.55 5.56
N ARG A 46 6.62 24.86 5.35
CA ARG A 46 7.59 23.90 4.80
C ARG A 46 7.72 22.67 5.72
N ARG A 47 7.94 22.88 7.01
CA ARG A 47 8.04 21.80 8.01
C ARG A 47 6.75 21.00 8.12
N MET A 48 5.61 21.68 8.05
CA MET A 48 4.31 21.05 8.04
C MET A 48 4.16 20.11 6.84
N VAL A 49 4.46 20.58 5.62
CA VAL A 49 4.41 19.77 4.40
C VAL A 49 5.39 18.59 4.47
N ASP A 50 6.62 18.81 4.95
CA ASP A 50 7.61 17.74 5.11
C ASP A 50 7.15 16.67 6.12
N SER A 51 6.51 17.09 7.22
CA SER A 51 5.92 16.21 8.22
C SER A 51 4.76 15.38 7.65
N TYR A 52 3.84 16.01 6.92
CA TYR A 52 2.77 15.31 6.21
C TYR A 52 3.32 14.32 5.19
N ARG A 53 4.33 14.71 4.42
CA ARG A 53 4.94 13.86 3.39
C ARG A 53 5.63 12.66 4.02
N SER A 54 6.47 12.87 5.03
CA SER A 54 7.16 11.79 5.74
C SER A 54 6.16 10.81 6.35
N THR A 55 5.10 11.32 6.96
CA THR A 55 4.10 10.47 7.60
C THR A 55 3.24 9.72 6.59
N ALA A 56 2.86 10.36 5.49
CA ALA A 56 2.15 9.68 4.40
C ALA A 56 2.99 8.52 3.83
N PHE A 57 4.31 8.68 3.72
CA PHE A 57 5.21 7.58 3.34
C PHE A 57 5.21 6.46 4.38
N LYS A 58 5.37 6.77 5.67
CA LYS A 58 5.32 5.75 6.75
C LYS A 58 3.97 5.03 6.80
N ALA A 59 2.87 5.76 6.61
CA ALA A 59 1.53 5.20 6.58
C ALA A 59 1.32 4.28 5.37
N LEU A 60 1.85 4.67 4.20
CA LEU A 60 1.82 3.84 3.00
C LEU A 60 2.68 2.57 3.15
N GLU A 61 3.83 2.67 3.81
CA GLU A 61 4.70 1.54 4.13
C GLU A 61 4.01 0.58 5.11
N ALA A 62 3.49 1.09 6.22
CA ALA A 62 2.71 0.28 7.18
C ALA A 62 1.48 -0.36 6.54
N TYR A 63 0.83 0.32 5.58
CA TYR A 63 -0.29 -0.24 4.81
C TYR A 63 0.16 -1.32 3.82
N LYS A 64 1.34 -1.19 3.21
CA LYS A 64 1.92 -2.24 2.36
C LYS A 64 2.31 -3.45 3.18
N ASP A 65 2.87 -3.25 4.36
CA ASP A 65 3.20 -4.31 5.31
C ASP A 65 1.91 -5.02 5.78
N ALA A 66 0.86 -4.25 6.12
CA ALA A 66 -0.47 -4.78 6.44
C ALA A 66 -1.08 -5.60 5.29
N ALA A 67 -0.87 -5.16 4.04
CA ALA A 67 -1.34 -5.89 2.87
C ALA A 67 -0.54 -7.19 2.64
N GLY A 68 0.72 -7.26 3.12
CA GLY A 68 1.47 -8.51 3.24
C GLY A 68 0.89 -9.45 4.30
N GLU A 69 0.26 -8.90 5.34
CA GLU A 69 -0.38 -9.63 6.45
C GLU A 69 -1.88 -9.95 6.22
N LEU A 70 -2.39 -9.89 4.99
CA LEU A 70 -3.75 -10.41 4.72
C LEU A 70 -3.81 -11.87 5.18
N SER A 71 -4.82 -12.18 6.00
CA SER A 71 -5.06 -13.54 6.43
C SER A 71 -5.43 -14.41 5.25
N ASP A 72 -5.17 -15.72 5.34
CA ASP A 72 -5.50 -16.67 4.28
C ASP A 72 -6.97 -16.58 3.86
N LYS A 73 -7.85 -16.38 4.84
CA LYS A 73 -9.27 -16.17 4.61
C LYS A 73 -9.51 -14.95 3.71
N GLU A 74 -8.89 -13.81 4.01
CA GLU A 74 -9.06 -12.59 3.21
C GLU A 74 -8.49 -12.75 1.79
N LEU A 75 -7.38 -13.49 1.64
CA LEU A 75 -6.81 -13.81 0.33
C LEU A 75 -7.76 -14.68 -0.50
N PHE A 76 -8.38 -15.70 0.11
CA PHE A 76 -9.37 -16.55 -0.56
C PHE A 76 -10.68 -15.82 -0.85
N ASP A 77 -11.18 -15.01 0.08
CA ASP A 77 -12.36 -14.17 -0.12
C ASP A 77 -12.11 -13.19 -1.28
N ARG A 78 -10.88 -12.69 -1.43
CA ARG A 78 -10.49 -11.82 -2.54
C ARG A 78 -10.47 -12.53 -3.88
N LEU A 79 -9.95 -13.76 -3.94
CA LEU A 79 -9.99 -14.58 -5.15
C LEU A 79 -11.43 -14.78 -5.63
N ALA A 80 -12.34 -15.11 -4.70
CA ALA A 80 -13.76 -15.30 -5.01
C ALA A 80 -14.42 -13.99 -5.48
N TYR A 81 -14.19 -12.89 -4.77
CA TYR A 81 -14.78 -11.59 -5.09
C TYR A 81 -14.39 -11.09 -6.48
N GLU A 82 -13.12 -11.22 -6.85
CA GLU A 82 -12.60 -10.74 -8.13
C GLU A 82 -12.76 -11.76 -9.27
N SER A 83 -13.43 -12.89 -9.04
CA SER A 83 -13.54 -13.99 -10.01
C SER A 83 -12.17 -14.48 -10.53
N TRP A 84 -11.19 -14.52 -9.62
CA TRP A 84 -9.83 -14.97 -9.91
C TRP A 84 -9.65 -16.46 -9.62
N GLN A 85 -8.81 -17.10 -10.42
CA GLN A 85 -8.47 -18.51 -10.32
C GLN A 85 -6.99 -18.65 -9.99
N LEU A 86 -6.69 -19.31 -8.87
CA LEU A 86 -5.32 -19.67 -8.48
C LEU A 86 -4.97 -21.04 -9.07
N ARG A 87 -3.82 -21.15 -9.75
CA ARG A 87 -3.37 -22.39 -10.40
C ARG A 87 -1.87 -22.64 -10.16
N PRO A 88 -1.45 -23.88 -9.86
CA PRO A 88 -0.05 -24.26 -9.84
C PRO A 88 0.48 -24.50 -11.26
N ILE A 89 1.75 -24.21 -11.48
CA ILE A 89 2.47 -24.36 -12.75
C ILE A 89 3.84 -24.97 -12.49
N ASN A 90 4.33 -25.73 -13.47
CA ASN A 90 5.59 -26.46 -13.39
C ASN A 90 5.64 -27.44 -12.21
N VAL A 91 4.53 -28.15 -11.95
CA VAL A 91 4.49 -29.23 -10.95
C VAL A 91 5.44 -30.35 -11.41
N PRO A 92 6.60 -30.57 -10.74
CA PRO A 92 7.53 -31.61 -11.14
C PRO A 92 6.88 -32.98 -10.92
N SER A 93 6.99 -33.87 -11.90
CA SER A 93 6.42 -35.23 -11.82
C SER A 93 7.35 -36.22 -11.10
N GLY A 94 8.48 -35.78 -10.56
CA GLY A 94 9.47 -36.66 -9.95
C GLY A 94 10.43 -35.96 -8.98
N GLY A 95 10.22 -36.24 -7.69
CA GLY A 95 11.25 -36.43 -6.65
C GLY A 95 11.98 -35.21 -6.10
N ASP A 96 12.28 -34.20 -6.93
CA ASP A 96 12.99 -32.98 -6.51
C ASP A 96 12.00 -31.79 -6.48
N ASP A 97 11.23 -31.75 -5.40
CA ASP A 97 10.07 -30.87 -5.16
C ASP A 97 10.45 -29.45 -4.72
N TYR A 98 11.11 -28.65 -5.58
CA TYR A 98 11.56 -27.31 -5.14
C TYR A 98 11.12 -26.09 -5.96
N LEU A 99 10.29 -26.23 -6.99
CA LEU A 99 9.88 -25.07 -7.81
C LEU A 99 8.43 -25.20 -8.31
N ILE A 100 7.46 -25.26 -7.40
CA ILE A 100 6.06 -25.04 -7.81
C ILE A 100 5.88 -23.54 -7.98
N HIS A 101 5.52 -23.12 -9.19
CA HIS A 101 5.13 -21.74 -9.45
C HIS A 101 3.62 -21.60 -9.30
N TRP A 102 3.17 -20.41 -8.90
CA TRP A 102 1.76 -20.12 -8.74
C TRP A 102 1.34 -18.95 -9.63
N GLN A 103 0.21 -19.09 -10.31
CA GLN A 103 -0.41 -18.05 -11.12
C GLN A 103 -1.82 -17.74 -10.64
N VAL A 104 -2.19 -16.47 -10.69
CA VAL A 104 -3.55 -15.98 -10.50
C VAL A 104 -4.07 -15.45 -11.83
N MET A 105 -5.18 -16.02 -12.28
CA MET A 105 -5.82 -15.72 -13.56
C MET A 105 -7.18 -15.07 -13.35
N GLU A 106 -7.45 -13.97 -14.02
CA GLU A 106 -8.73 -13.28 -13.98
C GLU A 106 -9.67 -13.79 -15.09
N ASN A 107 -10.91 -14.09 -14.72
CA ASN A 107 -11.96 -14.34 -15.68
C ASN A 107 -12.53 -13.01 -16.19
N GLN A 108 -12.35 -12.72 -17.48
CA GLN A 108 -12.78 -11.46 -18.10
C GLN A 108 -14.18 -11.52 -18.71
N GLY A 109 -14.88 -12.66 -18.61
CA GLY A 109 -16.22 -12.86 -19.16
C GLY A 109 -16.27 -13.98 -20.19
N GLU A 110 -17.47 -14.25 -20.72
CA GLU A 110 -17.65 -15.26 -21.75
C GLU A 110 -16.92 -14.82 -23.04
N CYS A 111 -16.07 -15.72 -23.57
CA CYS A 111 -15.27 -15.55 -24.79
C CYS A 111 -13.97 -14.72 -24.70
N GLU A 112 -13.62 -14.20 -23.53
CA GLU A 112 -12.30 -13.56 -23.32
C GLU A 112 -11.28 -14.58 -22.80
N PRO A 113 -10.00 -14.51 -23.22
CA PRO A 113 -8.96 -15.34 -22.63
C PRO A 113 -8.74 -14.97 -21.16
N LEU A 114 -8.35 -15.95 -20.35
CA LEU A 114 -7.96 -15.68 -18.97
C LEU A 114 -6.72 -14.76 -18.96
N LEU A 115 -6.78 -13.69 -18.17
CA LEU A 115 -5.68 -12.75 -18.02
C LEU A 115 -4.83 -13.12 -16.80
N GLU A 116 -3.52 -13.24 -16.96
CA GLU A 116 -2.61 -13.36 -15.82
C GLU A 116 -2.55 -12.02 -15.07
N VAL A 117 -2.91 -12.04 -13.80
CA VAL A 117 -2.93 -10.84 -12.95
C VAL A 117 -1.90 -10.90 -11.83
N GLY A 118 -1.41 -12.09 -11.46
CA GLY A 118 -0.35 -12.24 -10.48
C GLY A 118 0.43 -13.55 -10.61
N TYR A 119 1.69 -13.52 -10.19
CA TYR A 119 2.62 -14.63 -10.33
C TYR A 119 3.56 -14.74 -9.12
N ALA A 120 3.93 -15.97 -8.74
CA ALA A 120 4.98 -16.23 -7.77
C ALA A 120 5.83 -17.44 -8.16
N CYS A 121 7.15 -17.30 -8.02
CA CYS A 121 8.15 -18.35 -8.25
C CYS A 121 8.61 -19.06 -6.96
N CYS A 122 7.75 -19.09 -5.95
CA CYS A 122 8.00 -19.76 -4.67
C CYS A 122 6.84 -20.69 -4.32
N ASP A 123 7.08 -21.64 -3.43
CA ASP A 123 6.07 -22.65 -3.06
C ASP A 123 4.86 -22.08 -2.28
N ASP A 124 4.88 -20.81 -1.89
CA ASP A 124 3.74 -20.13 -1.24
C ASP A 124 2.75 -19.56 -2.27
N PRO A 125 1.53 -20.13 -2.42
CA PRO A 125 0.49 -19.60 -3.30
C PRO A 125 0.02 -18.19 -2.93
N ARG A 126 0.16 -17.79 -1.66
CA ARG A 126 -0.31 -16.49 -1.16
C ARG A 126 0.43 -15.35 -1.82
N GLU A 127 1.70 -15.55 -2.17
CA GLU A 127 2.51 -14.55 -2.86
C GLU A 127 1.93 -14.20 -4.23
N ALA A 128 1.41 -15.18 -4.98
CA ALA A 128 0.78 -14.92 -6.28
C ALA A 128 -0.52 -14.10 -6.14
N VAL A 129 -1.29 -14.34 -5.07
CA VAL A 129 -2.49 -13.56 -4.74
C VAL A 129 -2.13 -12.15 -4.30
N ARG A 130 -1.12 -11.98 -3.45
CA ARG A 130 -0.59 -10.67 -3.05
C ARG A 130 -0.06 -9.89 -4.25
N ASP A 131 0.63 -10.56 -5.17
CA ASP A 131 1.09 -9.97 -6.43
C ASP A 131 -0.10 -9.49 -7.29
N ALA A 132 -1.14 -10.31 -7.45
CA ALA A 132 -2.36 -9.92 -8.16
C ALA A 132 -3.05 -8.69 -7.55
N ILE A 133 -3.15 -8.63 -6.23
CA ILE A 133 -3.71 -7.48 -5.51
C ILE A 133 -2.87 -6.22 -5.74
N ARG A 134 -1.53 -6.34 -5.74
CA ARG A 134 -0.61 -5.23 -6.01
C ARG A 134 -0.75 -4.70 -7.43
N ASN A 135 -0.84 -5.58 -8.42
CA ASN A 135 -0.94 -5.21 -9.83
C ASN A 135 -2.27 -4.51 -10.15
N ARG A 136 -3.39 -4.99 -9.60
CA ARG A 136 -4.70 -4.36 -9.86
C ARG A 136 -4.80 -2.93 -9.35
N ARG A 137 -4.16 -2.61 -8.22
CA ARG A 137 -4.11 -1.24 -7.68
C ARG A 137 -3.36 -0.25 -8.59
N GLN A 138 -2.49 -0.73 -9.47
CA GLN A 138 -1.79 0.11 -10.44
C GLN A 138 -2.66 0.41 -11.67
N VAL A 139 -3.53 -0.52 -12.07
CA VAL A 139 -4.44 -0.37 -13.22
C VAL A 139 -5.62 0.55 -12.90
N THR A 140 -6.06 0.65 -11.64
CA THR A 140 -7.17 1.55 -11.22
C THR A 140 -6.75 3.01 -10.99
N ARG A 141 -5.57 3.46 -11.45
CA ARG A 141 -5.35 4.90 -11.65
C ARG A 141 -5.99 5.26 -12.99
N PRO A 142 -7.06 6.08 -13.03
CA PRO A 142 -7.56 6.56 -14.31
C PRO A 142 -6.39 7.28 -14.98
N SER A 143 -5.99 6.80 -16.15
CA SER A 143 -5.22 7.63 -17.05
C SER A 143 -6.12 8.83 -17.36
N GLU A 144 -5.81 9.99 -16.78
CA GLU A 144 -6.17 11.26 -17.39
C GLU A 144 -5.45 11.32 -18.74
N ARG A 145 -5.99 10.58 -19.72
CA ARG A 145 -5.67 10.75 -21.12
C ARG A 145 -6.47 11.95 -21.56
N SER A 146 -5.72 13.02 -21.75
CA SER A 146 -6.07 14.23 -22.46
C SER A 146 -7.02 13.96 -23.63
N SER A 147 -8.09 14.72 -23.71
CA SER A 147 -8.68 15.24 -24.94
C SER A 147 -9.41 16.53 -24.62
#